data_AF-A0A2N5ZM31-F1
#
_entry.id   AF-A0A2N5ZM31-F1
#
_cell.length_a   1.000
_cell.length_b   1.000
_cell.length_c   1.000
_cell.angle_alpha   90.00
_cell.angle_beta   90.00
_cell.angle_gamma   90.00
#
_symmetry.space_group_name_H-M   'P 1'
#
loop_
_entity.id
_entity.type
_entity.pdbx_description
1 polymer ?
#
loop_
_entity_poly.entity_id
_entity_poly.type
_entity_poly.pdbx_seq_one_letter_code
_entity_poly.pdbx_strand_id
1 'polypeptide(L)' 'MEFKLFKEELKVVNIGLASFGENLKNENTKVVSLKWAPPALGDQKLFSLVKKYKRLSEIEYKG' A
#
# COMPACT_ATOMS: atom_id res chain seq x y z
N MET A 1 32.85 -6.77 -0.28
CA MET A 1 31.69 -6.95 0.62
C MET A 1 30.54 -7.40 -0.27
N GLU A 2 30.06 -8.64 -0.12
CA GLU A 2 28.99 -9.17 -0.97
C GLU A 2 27.65 -9.14 -0.21
N PHE A 3 26.60 -8.63 -0.84
CA PHE A 3 25.27 -8.59 -0.25
C PHE A 3 24.53 -9.90 -0.52
N LYS A 4 24.18 -10.61 0.56
CA LYS A 4 23.47 -11.89 0.54
C LYS A 4 22.16 -11.85 -0.27
N LEU A 5 21.51 -10.68 -0.32
CA LEU A 5 20.28 -10.43 -1.08
C LEU A 5 20.41 -10.79 -2.58
N PHE A 6 21.57 -10.59 -3.20
CA PHE A 6 21.78 -10.87 -4.62
C PHE A 6 22.10 -12.35 -4.91
N LYS A 7 22.20 -13.20 -3.87
CA LYS A 7 22.49 -14.63 -4.00
C LYS A 7 21.25 -15.51 -3.83
N GLU A 8 20.11 -14.92 -3.49
CA GLU A 8 18.86 -15.62 -3.23
C GLU A 8 17.79 -15.21 -4.26
N GLU A 9 16.79 -16.05 -4.46
CA GLU A 9 15.67 -15.73 -5.35
C GLU A 9 14.90 -14.51 -4.81
N LEU A 10 14.92 -13.41 -5.56
CA LEU A 10 14.21 -12.19 -5.20
C LEU A 10 12.69 -12.39 -5.30
N LYS A 11 12.00 -12.18 -4.18
CA LYS A 11 10.53 -12.16 -4.11
C LYS A 11 10.08 -10.78 -3.67
N VAL A 12 9.19 -10.16 -4.44
CA VAL A 12 8.80 -8.76 -4.25
C VAL A 12 7.31 -8.65 -3.92
N VAL A 13 7.00 -7.82 -2.92
CA VAL A 13 5.65 -7.30 -2.69
C VAL A 13 5.64 -5.84 -3.16
N ASN A 14 5.04 -5.58 -4.31
CA ASN A 14 4.96 -4.23 -4.86
C ASN A 14 3.78 -3.47 -4.23
N ILE A 15 4.06 -2.32 -3.63
CA ILE A 15 3.08 -1.39 -3.09
C ILE A 15 3.34 -0.03 -3.74
N GLY A 16 2.40 0.45 -4.55
CA GLY A 16 2.55 1.69 -5.28
C GLY A 16 2.21 1.54 -6.76
N LEU A 17 3.11 2.01 -7.63
CA LEU A 17 2.85 2.06 -9.06
C LEU A 17 2.69 0.65 -9.65
N ALA A 18 1.59 0.44 -10.37
CA ALA A 18 1.32 -0.81 -11.06
C ALA A 18 2.40 -1.14 -12.10
N SER A 19 2.86 -0.12 -12.84
CA SER A 19 3.90 -0.23 -13.87
C SER A 19 5.22 -0.79 -13.33
N PHE A 20 5.58 -0.49 -12.08
CA PHE A 20 6.78 -1.05 -11.47
C PHE A 20 6.66 -2.57 -11.27
N GLY A 21 5.50 -3.04 -10.80
CA GLY A 21 5.20 -4.46 -10.68
C GLY A 21 5.13 -5.18 -12.03
N GLU A 22 4.61 -4.51 -13.07
CA GLU A 22 4.59 -5.04 -14.44
C GLU A 22 5.99 -5.20 -15.00
N ASN A 23 6.87 -4.21 -14.80
CA ASN A 23 8.28 -4.30 -15.20
C ASN A 23 8.96 -5.51 -14.55
N LEU A 24 8.76 -5.72 -13.24
CA LEU A 24 9.32 -6.88 -12.54
C LEU A 24 8.79 -8.22 -13.07
N LYS A 25 7.51 -8.29 -13.46
CA LYS A 25 6.95 -9.50 -14.10
C LYS A 25 7.60 -9.78 -15.45
N ASN A 26 7.84 -8.75 -16.26
CA ASN A 26 8.47 -8.88 -17.57
C ASN A 26 9.92 -9.40 -17.46
N GLU A 27 10.61 -9.06 -16.36
CA GLU A 27 11.93 -9.61 -15.99
C GLU A 27 11.85 -10.98 -15.30
N ASN A 28 10.70 -11.68 -15.37
CA ASN A 28 10.45 -12.98 -14.74
C ASN A 28 10.67 -13.02 -13.21
N THR A 29 10.58 -11.86 -12.53
CA THR A 29 10.72 -11.79 -11.07
C THR A 29 9.41 -12.18 -10.38
N LYS A 30 9.50 -12.95 -9.28
CA LYS A 30 8.33 -13.31 -8.46
C LYS A 30 7.81 -12.08 -7.72
N VAL A 31 6.72 -11.50 -8.23
CA VAL A 31 6.12 -10.28 -7.66
C VAL A 31 4.61 -10.41 -7.43
N VAL A 32 4.15 -9.94 -6.27
CA VAL A 32 2.72 -9.72 -5.96
C VAL A 32 2.51 -8.22 -5.80
N SER A 33 1.62 -7.64 -6.62
CA SER A 33 1.26 -6.22 -6.54
C SER A 33 0.00 -6.03 -5.71
N LEU A 34 0.07 -5.19 -4.69
CA LEU A 34 -1.09 -4.80 -3.90
C LEU A 34 -1.79 -3.60 -4.52
N LYS A 35 -3.12 -3.68 -4.63
CA LYS A 35 -3.96 -2.51 -4.92
C LYS A 35 -4.07 -1.68 -3.64
N TRP A 36 -3.16 -0.75 -3.47
CA TRP A 36 -3.11 0.13 -2.31
C TRP A 36 -3.30 1.58 -2.73
N ALA A 37 -4.01 2.34 -1.90
CA ALA A 37 -4.10 3.78 -1.99
C ALA A 37 -4.06 4.37 -0.57
N PRO A 38 -3.50 5.58 -0.37
CA PRO A 38 -3.55 6.24 0.92
C PRO A 38 -5.00 6.58 1.29
N PRO A 39 -5.33 6.67 2.60
CA PRO A 39 -6.63 7.13 3.05
C PRO A 39 -7.01 8.45 2.40
N ALA A 40 -8.27 8.59 2.01
CA ALA A 40 -8.78 9.77 1.31
C ALA A 40 -7.95 10.18 0.07
N LEU A 41 -7.25 9.22 -0.56
CA LEU A 41 -6.35 9.44 -1.70
C LEU A 41 -5.26 10.49 -1.43
N GLY A 42 -4.91 10.71 -0.16
CA GLY A 42 -3.93 11.72 0.24
C GLY A 42 -4.52 13.12 0.44
N ASP A 43 -5.82 13.33 0.20
CA ASP A 43 -6.49 14.58 0.53
C ASP A 43 -6.63 14.71 2.05
N GLN A 44 -5.84 15.63 2.63
CA GLN A 44 -5.81 15.86 4.07
C GLN A 44 -7.12 16.42 4.62
N LYS A 45 -7.85 17.23 3.84
CA LYS A 45 -9.15 17.79 4.25
C LYS A 45 -10.18 16.67 4.31
N LEU A 46 -10.28 15.87 3.26
CA LEU A 46 -11.19 14.73 3.21
C LEU A 46 -10.83 13.69 4.30
N PHE A 47 -9.55 13.42 4.51
CA PHE A 47 -9.10 12.55 5.59
C PHE A 47 -9.58 13.02 6.95
N SER A 48 -9.45 14.33 7.22
CA SER A 48 -9.89 14.94 8.48
C SER A 48 -11.40 14.83 8.67
N LEU A 49 -12.19 15.00 7.61
CA LEU A 49 -13.64 14.83 7.63
C LEU A 49 -14.06 13.38 7.92
N VAL A 50 -13.48 12.41 7.20
CA VAL A 50 -13.74 10.97 7.40
C VAL A 50 -13.37 10.55 8.82
N LYS A 51 -12.22 11.02 9.33
CA LYS A 51 -11.76 10.75 10.70
C LYS A 51 -12.71 11.32 11.75
N LYS A 52 -13.23 12.54 11.54
CA LYS A 52 -14.24 13.15 12.43
C LYS A 52 -15.54 12.36 12.41
N TYR A 53 -16.03 11.98 11.23
CA TYR A 53 -17.27 11.23 11.08
C TYR A 53 -17.21 9.87 11.80
N LYS A 54 -16.12 9.12 11.59
CA LYS A 54 -15.92 7.82 12.25
C LYS A 54 -15.93 7.92 13.78
N ARG A 55 -15.32 8.97 14.34
CA ARG A 55 -15.37 9.23 15.78
C ARG A 55 -16.80 9.48 16.27
N LEU A 56 -17.59 10.24 15.52
CA LEU A 56 -18.97 10.58 15.91
C LEU A 56 -19.88 9.35 15.88
N SER A 57 -19.75 8.50 14.84
CA SER A 57 -20.52 7.25 14.76
C SER A 57 -20.19 6.26 15.89
N GLU A 58 -18.95 6.26 16.38
CA GLU A 58 -18.53 5.40 17.50
C GLU A 58 -19.07 5.89 18.87
N ILE A 59 -19.42 7.17 18.98
CA ILE A 59 -20.00 7.76 20.20
C ILE A 59 -21.52 7.53 20.25
N GLU A 60 -22.23 7.68 19.12
CA GLU A 60 -23.68 7.42 19.04
C GLU A 60 -24.07 5.96 19.36
N TYR A 61 -23.21 4.98 19.05
CA TYR A 61 -23.47 3.57 19.34
C TYR A 61 -23.20 3.15 20.79
N LYS A 62 -22.61 4.02 21.60
CA LYS A 62 -22.27 3.75 23.02
C LYS A 62 -23.09 4.56 24.02
N GLY A 63 -24.04 5.36 23.54
CA GLY A 63 -24.96 6.18 24.35
C GLY A 63 -26.34 5.56 24.49
#